data_AF-A0A974ADE0-F1
#
_entry.id   AF-A0A974ADE0-F1
#
_cell.length_a   1.000
_cell.length_b   1.000
_cell.length_c   1.000
_cell.angle_alpha   90.00
_cell.angle_beta   90.00
_cell.angle_gamma   90.00
#
_symmetry.space_group_name_H-M   'P 1'
#
loop_
_entity.id
_entity.type
_entity.pdbx_description
1 polymer ?
#
loop_
_entity_poly.entity_id
_entity_poly.type
_entity_poly.pdbx_seq_one_letter_code
_entity_poly.pdbx_strand_id
1 'polypeptide(L)'
;MRALPALPMGAVLIGHALAANATAVAPVDPLWSTERIERLPADVQHAVRARCAAGPEGGHYFATFANNATVIHLDYSALQCGNQPRLCTASGCLHQTFAKVRGRYVLTRSDYE
;
A
#
# COMPACT_ATOMS: atom_id res chain seq x y z
N MET A 1 45.38 -65.05 16.58
CA MET A 1 45.39 -63.78 17.35
C MET A 1 44.60 -62.75 16.56
N ARG A 2 43.40 -62.37 17.01
CA ARG A 2 42.55 -61.33 16.38
C ARG A 2 42.29 -60.26 17.43
N ALA A 3 42.81 -59.05 17.21
CA ALA A 3 42.63 -57.89 18.07
C ALA A 3 41.32 -57.17 17.70
N LEU A 4 40.52 -56.83 18.71
CA LEU A 4 39.32 -55.98 18.59
C LEU A 4 39.75 -54.51 18.69
N PRO A 5 39.27 -53.61 17.81
CA PRO A 5 39.48 -52.18 18.00
C PRO A 5 38.44 -51.61 18.98
N ALA A 6 38.93 -50.86 19.96
CA ALA A 6 38.13 -50.09 20.90
C ALA A 6 37.50 -48.86 20.20
N LEU A 7 36.20 -48.65 20.40
CA LEU A 7 35.47 -47.47 19.91
C LEU A 7 35.58 -46.33 20.93
N PRO A 8 35.93 -45.09 20.54
CA PRO A 8 35.93 -43.97 21.45
C PRO A 8 34.52 -43.40 21.65
N MET A 9 34.16 -43.14 22.91
CA MET A 9 32.98 -42.37 23.31
C MET A 9 33.11 -40.92 22.81
N GLY A 10 32.29 -40.54 21.82
CA GLY A 10 32.11 -39.15 21.42
C GLY A 10 31.15 -38.44 22.38
N ALA A 11 31.63 -37.45 23.12
CA ALA A 11 30.79 -36.59 23.96
C ALA A 11 30.06 -35.56 23.10
N VAL A 12 28.73 -35.60 23.09
CA VAL A 12 27.88 -34.61 22.42
C VAL A 12 27.66 -33.43 23.36
N LEU A 13 28.15 -32.25 22.97
CA LEU A 13 27.86 -30.98 23.66
C LEU A 13 26.54 -30.40 23.13
N ILE A 14 25.52 -30.39 23.98
CA ILE A 14 24.22 -29.78 23.67
C ILE A 14 24.37 -28.26 23.84
N GLY A 15 24.41 -27.53 22.72
CA GLY A 15 24.34 -26.08 22.71
C GLY A 15 22.96 -25.60 23.14
N HIS A 16 22.88 -24.80 24.19
CA HIS A 16 21.64 -24.18 24.66
C HIS A 16 21.29 -23.02 23.72
N ALA A 17 20.24 -23.19 22.91
CA ALA A 17 19.68 -22.09 22.14
C ALA A 17 18.96 -21.13 23.09
N LEU A 18 19.47 -19.91 23.23
CA LEU A 18 18.75 -18.81 23.87
C LEU A 18 17.60 -18.42 22.95
N ALA A 19 16.36 -18.75 23.34
CA ALA A 19 15.18 -18.28 22.64
C ALA A 19 15.04 -16.76 22.88
N ALA A 20 15.33 -15.96 21.85
CA ALA A 20 15.01 -14.54 21.85
C ALA A 20 13.50 -14.39 21.58
N ASN A 21 12.74 -13.89 22.56
CA ASN A 21 11.35 -13.50 22.36
C ASN A 21 11.29 -12.23 21.48
N ALA A 22 11.17 -12.41 20.17
CA ALA A 22 10.80 -11.33 19.27
C ALA A 22 9.27 -11.12 19.33
N THR A 23 8.82 -9.99 19.86
CA THR A 23 7.42 -9.58 19.75
C THR A 23 7.19 -8.96 18.38
N ALA A 24 6.28 -9.54 17.59
CA ALA A 24 5.89 -8.95 16.32
C ALA A 24 5.16 -7.62 16.60
N VAL A 25 5.73 -6.50 16.15
CA VAL A 25 5.06 -5.20 16.12
C VAL A 25 4.41 -5.06 14.75
N ALA A 26 3.09 -4.87 14.71
CA ALA A 26 2.40 -4.59 13.45
C ALA A 26 2.91 -3.26 12.87
N PRO A 27 3.24 -3.18 11.58
CA PRO A 27 3.56 -1.91 10.93
C PRO A 27 2.41 -0.92 11.11
N VAL A 28 2.71 0.30 11.54
CA VAL A 28 1.74 1.40 11.60
C VAL A 28 1.51 1.91 10.18
N ASP A 29 0.27 1.86 9.70
CA ASP A 29 -0.08 2.42 8.39
C ASP A 29 -0.15 3.95 8.50
N PRO A 30 0.77 4.71 7.84
CA PRO A 30 0.84 6.15 8.02
C PRO A 30 -0.38 6.86 7.43
N LEU A 31 -0.80 7.98 8.04
CA LEU A 31 -2.00 8.71 7.60
C LEU A 31 -1.92 9.13 6.12
N TRP A 32 -0.72 9.48 5.64
CA TRP A 32 -0.44 9.88 4.26
C TRP A 32 0.64 8.95 3.69
N SER A 33 0.47 8.49 2.45
CA SER A 33 1.41 7.58 1.82
C SER A 33 1.38 7.70 0.29
N THR A 34 2.56 7.77 -0.33
CA THR A 34 2.73 7.65 -1.78
C THR A 34 2.36 6.25 -2.29
N GLU A 35 2.56 5.22 -1.46
CA GLU A 35 2.28 3.82 -1.80
C GLU A 35 0.79 3.63 -2.15
N ARG A 36 -0.11 4.36 -1.49
CA ARG A 36 -1.55 4.31 -1.82
C ARG A 36 -1.84 4.79 -3.23
N ILE A 37 -1.07 5.76 -3.73
CA ILE A 37 -1.17 6.22 -5.11
C ILE A 37 -0.54 5.20 -6.05
N GLU A 38 0.64 4.69 -5.71
CA GLU A 38 1.40 3.73 -6.54
C GLU A 38 0.69 2.39 -6.72
N ARG A 39 -0.20 1.99 -5.81
CA ARG A 39 -1.03 0.78 -5.94
C ARG A 39 -2.25 0.96 -6.86
N LEU A 40 -2.56 2.18 -7.31
CA LEU A 40 -3.68 2.40 -8.22
C LEU A 40 -3.37 1.86 -9.63
N PRO A 41 -4.39 1.56 -10.45
CA PRO A 41 -4.18 1.27 -11.87
C PRO A 41 -3.48 2.43 -12.58
N ALA A 42 -2.63 2.13 -13.56
CA ALA A 42 -1.80 3.13 -14.27
C ALA A 42 -2.63 4.31 -14.83
N ASP A 43 -3.80 4.03 -15.40
CA ASP A 43 -4.72 5.06 -15.94
C ASP A 43 -5.16 6.04 -14.83
N VAL A 44 -5.46 5.52 -13.64
CA VAL A 44 -5.91 6.31 -12.49
C VAL A 44 -4.73 7.05 -11.86
N GLN A 45 -3.57 6.41 -11.73
CA GLN A 45 -2.33 7.09 -11.29
C GLN A 45 -2.00 8.30 -12.16
N HIS A 46 -2.10 8.14 -13.49
CA HIS A 46 -1.84 9.21 -14.43
C HIS A 46 -2.79 10.40 -14.20
N ALA A 47 -4.09 10.13 -14.02
CA ALA A 47 -5.07 11.17 -13.75
C ALA A 47 -4.80 11.92 -12.43
N VAL A 48 -4.43 11.21 -11.36
CA VAL A 48 -4.07 11.82 -10.08
C VAL A 48 -2.84 12.72 -10.22
N ARG A 49 -1.77 12.21 -10.87
CA ARG A 49 -0.53 12.97 -11.08
C ARG A 49 -0.71 14.18 -12.00
N ALA A 50 -1.65 14.13 -12.94
CA ALA A 50 -2.00 15.27 -13.79
C ALA A 50 -2.65 16.42 -13.01
N ARG A 51 -3.30 16.13 -11.88
CA ARG A 51 -3.86 17.14 -10.96
C ARG A 51 -2.89 17.55 -9.85
N CYS A 52 -2.01 16.63 -9.48
CA CYS A 52 -1.16 16.70 -8.31
C CYS A 52 0.27 16.28 -8.71
N ALA A 53 1.01 17.21 -9.31
CA ALA A 53 2.30 16.91 -9.94
C ALA A 53 3.42 16.63 -8.94
N ALA A 54 3.37 17.24 -7.75
CA ALA A 54 4.41 17.16 -6.75
C ALA A 54 4.06 16.15 -5.65
N GLY A 55 4.52 14.90 -5.81
CA GLY A 55 4.50 13.87 -4.76
C GLY A 55 3.12 13.62 -4.15
N PRO A 56 2.14 13.12 -4.92
CA PRO A 56 0.81 12.84 -4.38
C PRO A 56 0.90 11.79 -3.26
N GLU A 57 0.32 12.12 -2.11
CA GLU A 57 0.16 11.20 -0.98
C GLU A 57 -1.32 11.01 -0.68
N GLY A 58 -1.78 9.75 -0.72
CA GLY A 58 -3.17 9.41 -0.45
C GLY A 58 -3.39 9.09 1.02
N GLY A 59 -4.50 9.54 1.57
CA GLY A 59 -5.04 9.07 2.85
C GLY A 59 -5.66 7.67 2.75
N HIS A 60 -6.03 7.06 3.88
CA HIS A 60 -6.61 5.70 3.92
C HIS A 60 -7.83 5.51 3.00
N TYR A 61 -8.67 6.54 2.85
CA TYR A 61 -9.88 6.49 2.04
C TYR A 61 -9.79 7.31 0.74
N PHE A 62 -8.58 7.70 0.34
CA PHE A 62 -8.38 8.43 -0.92
C PHE A 62 -8.99 7.69 -2.11
N ALA A 63 -8.81 6.36 -2.16
CA ALA A 63 -9.37 5.52 -3.20
C ALA A 63 -10.18 4.37 -2.58
N THR A 64 -11.41 4.21 -3.02
CA THR A 64 -12.26 3.07 -2.66
C THR A 64 -12.64 2.28 -3.91
N PHE A 65 -12.72 0.96 -3.76
CA PHE A 65 -12.98 0.03 -4.86
C PHE A 65 -14.38 -0.56 -4.70
N ALA A 66 -15.16 -0.52 -5.77
CA ALA A 66 -16.51 -1.06 -5.82
C ALA A 66 -16.67 -2.03 -7.00
N ASN A 67 -17.77 -2.78 -6.99
CA ASN A 67 -18.16 -3.70 -8.07
C ASN A 67 -17.03 -4.66 -8.46
N ASN A 68 -16.50 -5.43 -7.50
CA ASN A 68 -15.36 -6.35 -7.71
C ASN A 68 -14.13 -5.66 -8.32
N ALA A 69 -13.81 -4.46 -7.82
CA ALA A 69 -12.73 -3.61 -8.33
C ALA A 69 -12.87 -3.32 -9.84
N THR A 70 -14.10 -3.13 -10.33
CA THR A 70 -14.35 -2.58 -11.67
C THR A 70 -14.71 -1.10 -11.62
N VAL A 71 -14.98 -0.55 -10.43
CA VAL A 71 -15.22 0.87 -10.21
C VAL A 71 -14.28 1.36 -9.11
N ILE A 72 -13.69 2.54 -9.31
CA ILE A 72 -12.82 3.22 -8.33
C ILE A 72 -13.39 4.60 -8.08
N HIS A 73 -13.62 4.94 -6.82
CA HIS A 73 -13.97 6.30 -6.40
C HIS A 73 -12.75 6.94 -5.76
N LEU A 74 -12.44 8.16 -6.18
CA LEU A 74 -11.41 9.01 -5.61
C LEU A 74 -12.05 10.16 -4.84
N ASP A 75 -11.58 10.39 -3.62
CA ASP A 75 -11.94 11.53 -2.77
C ASP A 75 -10.69 12.40 -2.58
N TYR A 76 -10.65 13.54 -3.26
CA TYR A 76 -9.49 14.43 -3.20
C TYR A 76 -9.41 15.26 -1.92
N SER A 77 -10.40 15.19 -1.02
CA SER A 77 -10.24 15.71 0.35
C SER A 77 -9.15 14.95 1.12
N ALA A 78 -8.91 13.69 0.73
CA ALA A 78 -7.89 12.79 1.25
C ALA A 78 -6.66 12.68 0.33
N LEU A 79 -6.34 13.72 -0.45
CA LEU A 79 -5.09 13.81 -1.22
C LEU A 79 -4.23 14.99 -0.75
N GLN A 80 -2.93 14.73 -0.51
CA GLN A 80 -1.92 15.77 -0.32
C GLN A 80 -1.04 15.92 -1.56
N CYS A 81 -0.74 17.17 -1.90
CA CYS A 81 0.01 17.55 -3.11
C CYS A 81 1.21 18.42 -2.75
N GLY A 82 2.04 17.95 -1.82
CA GLY A 82 3.12 18.75 -1.24
C GLY A 82 2.60 20.09 -0.70
N ASN A 83 3.11 21.21 -1.23
CA ASN A 83 2.71 22.56 -0.82
C ASN A 83 1.50 23.12 -1.60
N GLN A 84 0.87 22.34 -2.48
CA GLN A 84 -0.25 22.81 -3.27
C GLN A 84 -1.53 22.86 -2.42
N PRO A 85 -2.42 23.84 -2.67
CA PRO A 85 -3.72 23.88 -2.02
C PRO A 85 -4.51 22.61 -2.32
N ARG A 86 -5.35 22.20 -1.36
CA ARG A 86 -6.27 21.07 -1.54
C ARG A 86 -7.12 21.29 -2.79
N LEU A 87 -7.48 20.20 -3.46
CA LEU A 87 -8.36 20.22 -4.62
C LEU A 87 -9.83 20.36 -4.19
N CYS A 88 -10.11 21.39 -3.40
CA CYS A 88 -11.42 21.75 -2.88
C CYS A 88 -11.72 23.21 -3.23
N THR A 89 -13.00 23.51 -3.38
CA THR A 89 -13.54 24.83 -3.69
C THR A 89 -14.60 25.21 -2.66
N ALA A 90 -15.30 26.33 -2.86
CA ALA A 90 -16.43 26.71 -2.03
C ALA A 90 -17.60 25.70 -2.09
N SER A 91 -17.68 24.89 -3.15
CA SER A 91 -18.74 23.89 -3.33
C SER A 91 -18.37 22.49 -2.83
N GLY A 92 -17.21 22.33 -2.18
CA GLY A 92 -16.74 21.03 -1.71
C GLY A 92 -15.45 20.56 -2.38
N CYS A 93 -15.10 19.30 -2.19
CA CYS A 93 -13.86 18.69 -2.68
C CYS A 93 -14.10 17.91 -3.98
N LEU A 94 -13.05 17.79 -4.80
CA LEU A 94 -13.15 17.01 -6.04
C LEU A 94 -13.39 15.53 -5.71
N HIS A 95 -14.43 14.96 -6.31
CA HIS A 95 -14.69 13.53 -6.36
C HIS A 95 -14.61 13.05 -7.80
N GLN A 96 -14.00 11.88 -8.01
CA GLN A 96 -13.91 11.27 -9.33
C GLN A 96 -14.28 9.80 -9.27
N THR A 97 -14.98 9.31 -10.29
CA THR A 97 -15.26 7.89 -10.46
C THR A 97 -14.66 7.39 -11.76
N PHE A 98 -13.94 6.28 -11.67
CA PHE A 98 -13.40 5.55 -12.80
C PHE A 98 -14.10 4.20 -12.93
N ALA A 99 -14.45 3.81 -14.15
CA ALA A 99 -15.00 2.48 -14.44
C ALA A 99 -14.08 1.71 -15.38
N LYS A 100 -13.97 0.39 -15.17
CA LYS A 100 -13.16 -0.50 -16.00
C LYS A 100 -13.92 -0.86 -17.27
N VAL A 101 -13.45 -0.36 -18.40
CA VAL A 101 -14.00 -0.61 -19.74
C VAL A 101 -12.93 -1.25 -20.59
N ARG A 102 -13.20 -2.47 -21.10
CA ARG A 102 -12.27 -3.23 -21.97
C ARG A 102 -10.85 -3.33 -21.39
N GLY A 103 -10.75 -3.52 -20.07
CA GLY A 103 -9.47 -3.69 -19.37
C GLY A 103 -8.78 -2.41 -18.91
N ARG A 104 -9.27 -1.22 -19.29
CA ARG A 104 -8.73 0.09 -18.86
C ARG A 104 -9.70 0.82 -17.96
N TYR A 105 -9.19 1.65 -17.06
CA TYR A 105 -10.03 2.51 -16.25
C TYR A 105 -10.26 3.83 -16.97
N VAL A 106 -11.53 4.20 -17.15
CA VAL A 106 -11.94 5.46 -17.79
C VAL A 106 -12.68 6.33 -16.79
N LEU A 107 -12.42 7.63 -16.79
CA LEU A 107 -13.13 8.60 -15.96
C LEU A 107 -14.59 8.68 -16.44
N THR A 108 -15.54 8.35 -15.58
CA THR A 108 -16.98 8.38 -15.88
C THR A 108 -17.71 9.52 -15.18
N ARG A 109 -17.17 10.00 -14.04
CA ARG A 109 -17.74 11.11 -13.26
C ARG A 109 -16.63 11.94 -12.63
N SER A 110 -16.81 13.25 -12.60
CA SER A 110 -15.89 14.21 -12.00
C SER A 110 -16.67 15.45 -11.59
N ASP A 111 -16.74 15.74 -10.30
CA ASP A 111 -17.55 16.82 -9.74
C ASP A 111 -17.02 17.23 -8.36
N TYR A 112 -17.54 18.36 -7.86
CA TYR A 112 -17.19 18.87 -6.54
C TYR A 112 -18.40 18.69 -5.62
N GLU A 113 -18.21 18.00 -4.50
CA GLU A 113 -19.24 17.68 -3.49
C GLU A 113 -18.75 17.98 -2.07
#